data_AF-A0A8D0HIM1-F1
#
_entry.id   AF-A0A8D0HIM1-F1
#
_cell.length_a   1.000
_cell.length_b   1.000
_cell.length_c   1.000
_cell.angle_alpha   90.00
_cell.angle_beta   90.00
_cell.angle_gamma   90.00
#
_symmetry.space_group_name_H-M   'P 1'
#
loop_
_entity.id
_entity.type
_entity.pdbx_description
1 polymer ?
#
loop_
_entity_poly.entity_id
_entity_poly.type
_entity_poly.pdbx_seq_one_letter_code
_entity_poly.pdbx_strand_id
1 'polypeptide(L)'
;MEGKPNNSVSFTSNGQMVTLAEEYCSTTLCNKVAPSVLDSLGARSRGHKRMECYSCSATDGSCSSSTLPQIRCLNPKDHCVDITALSASEEFPQDERYIKGCGRLSHCQEPLGFHNENSFYLLKCCNSSLCNNETRDYLESPLPPNGMMCYSCEGNSSQGCAPQNITLVQCQGPMTQCMEAVGIHNLYGPNTVLKGCASPSWCDAPYTSIYKHLSGIHSRCCTGDRCNNWVSSGTLNPFRRSRASPGIRALSGLPSTVLLLLGALLLSMEGS
;
A
#
# COMPACT_ATOMS: atom_id res chain seq x y z
N MET A 1 12.72 -4.20 -12.16
CA MET A 1 11.44 -4.55 -11.53
C MET A 1 11.79 -5.16 -10.19
N GLU A 2 11.48 -4.44 -9.12
CA GLU A 2 11.60 -4.97 -7.77
C GLU A 2 10.51 -6.04 -7.60
N GLY A 3 10.88 -7.22 -7.12
CA GLY A 3 9.97 -8.35 -6.98
C GLY A 3 8.91 -8.12 -5.90
N LYS A 4 7.85 -8.95 -5.91
CA LYS A 4 6.88 -8.96 -4.80
C LYS A 4 7.61 -9.34 -3.50
N PRO A 5 7.37 -8.68 -2.37
CA PRO A 5 8.04 -9.02 -1.12
C PRO A 5 7.55 -10.35 -0.55
N ASN A 6 8.43 -11.08 0.15
CA ASN A 6 8.04 -12.28 0.89
C ASN A 6 7.19 -11.88 2.09
N ASN A 7 6.00 -12.46 2.19
CA ASN A 7 5.02 -12.14 3.23
C ASN A 7 4.51 -13.43 3.87
N SER A 8 4.25 -13.41 5.17
CA SER A 8 3.61 -14.53 5.87
C SER A 8 2.65 -14.08 6.95
N VAL A 9 1.58 -14.85 7.16
CA VAL A 9 0.60 -14.65 8.22
C VAL A 9 0.19 -16.01 8.78
N SER A 10 0.18 -16.14 10.11
CA SER A 10 -0.24 -17.32 10.84
C SER A 10 -1.31 -16.96 11.86
N PHE A 11 -2.42 -17.68 11.87
CA PHE A 11 -3.56 -17.42 12.74
C PHE A 11 -4.30 -18.71 13.12
N THR A 12 -5.17 -18.65 14.13
CA THR A 12 -6.03 -19.74 14.53
C THR A 12 -7.40 -19.62 13.87
N SER A 13 -7.89 -20.71 13.26
CA SER A 13 -9.22 -20.83 12.70
C SER A 13 -9.73 -22.26 12.90
N ASN A 14 -10.96 -22.42 13.38
CA ASN A 14 -11.58 -23.72 13.69
C ASN A 14 -10.71 -24.62 14.60
N GLY A 15 -10.02 -24.01 15.57
CA GLY A 15 -9.10 -24.72 16.48
C GLY A 15 -7.80 -25.21 15.85
N GLN A 16 -7.53 -24.86 14.58
CA GLN A 16 -6.30 -25.21 13.87
C GLN A 16 -5.45 -23.97 13.61
N MET A 17 -4.13 -24.16 13.54
CA MET A 17 -3.21 -23.10 13.11
C MET A 17 -3.12 -23.09 11.58
N VAL A 18 -3.56 -22.01 10.97
CA VAL A 18 -3.44 -21.73 9.54
C VAL A 18 -2.20 -20.87 9.33
N THR A 19 -1.40 -21.17 8.31
CA THR A 19 -0.25 -20.35 7.90
C THR A 19 -0.29 -20.12 6.41
N LEU A 20 -0.33 -18.86 6.02
CA LEU A 20 -0.25 -18.37 4.65
C LEU A 20 1.14 -17.77 4.46
N ALA A 21 1.85 -18.20 3.44
CA ALA A 21 3.17 -17.68 3.12
C ALA A 21 3.32 -17.53 1.61
N GLU A 22 3.89 -16.41 1.21
CA GLU A 22 4.25 -16.10 -0.16
C GLU A 22 5.74 -15.80 -0.24
N GLU A 23 6.43 -16.51 -1.11
CA GLU A 23 7.85 -16.32 -1.39
C GLU A 23 8.05 -15.97 -2.86
N TYR A 24 8.78 -14.89 -3.09
CA TYR A 24 9.18 -14.45 -4.42
C TYR A 24 10.63 -14.84 -4.68
N CYS A 25 10.88 -15.31 -5.89
CA CYS A 25 12.22 -15.56 -6.38
C CYS A 25 12.32 -15.18 -7.87
N SER A 26 13.48 -14.68 -8.28
CA SER A 26 13.69 -14.05 -9.59
C SER A 26 14.49 -14.90 -10.57
N THR A 27 14.98 -16.06 -10.15
CA THR A 27 15.80 -16.94 -10.99
C THR A 27 14.96 -18.01 -11.68
N THR A 28 15.41 -18.46 -12.85
CA THR A 28 14.71 -19.48 -13.64
C THR A 28 14.46 -20.74 -12.83
N LEU A 29 13.18 -21.12 -12.69
CA LEU A 29 12.73 -22.33 -11.97
C LEU A 29 13.14 -22.35 -10.49
N CYS A 30 13.22 -21.18 -9.84
CA CYS A 30 13.55 -21.06 -8.42
C CYS A 30 12.49 -21.67 -7.47
N ASN A 31 11.25 -21.78 -7.92
CA ASN A 31 10.15 -22.43 -7.22
C ASN A 31 10.16 -23.97 -7.32
N LYS A 32 11.26 -24.58 -7.79
CA LYS A 32 11.43 -26.04 -7.91
C LYS A 32 11.33 -26.79 -6.58
N VAL A 33 11.70 -26.14 -5.49
CA VAL A 33 11.65 -26.73 -4.14
C VAL A 33 10.54 -26.01 -3.39
N ALA A 34 9.51 -26.75 -3.00
CA ALA A 34 8.50 -26.21 -2.11
C ALA A 34 9.16 -25.88 -0.76
N PRO A 35 8.89 -24.70 -0.16
CA PRO A 35 9.36 -24.39 1.18
C PRO A 35 8.88 -25.48 2.14
N SER A 36 9.80 -26.07 2.92
CA SER A 36 9.42 -27.03 3.94
C SER A 36 8.61 -26.30 5.01
N VAL A 37 7.41 -26.78 5.32
CA VAL A 37 6.61 -26.30 6.46
C VAL A 37 7.46 -26.33 7.75
N LEU A 38 8.39 -27.28 7.85
CA LEU A 38 9.32 -27.40 8.96
C LEU A 38 10.40 -26.30 9.00
N ASP A 39 10.78 -25.73 7.86
CA ASP A 39 11.71 -24.59 7.76
C ASP A 39 11.01 -23.28 8.13
N SER A 40 9.72 -23.13 7.75
CA SER A 40 8.85 -22.03 8.21
C SER A 40 8.57 -22.12 9.72
N LEU A 41 8.45 -23.34 10.26
CA LEU A 41 8.41 -23.65 11.71
C LEU A 41 9.80 -23.67 12.37
N GLY A 42 10.87 -23.50 11.57
CA GLY A 42 12.20 -24.06 11.80
C GLY A 42 13.19 -23.18 12.55
N ALA A 43 12.87 -21.93 12.83
CA ALA A 43 13.64 -21.14 13.79
C ALA A 43 13.24 -21.50 15.23
N ARG A 44 13.38 -22.79 15.60
CA ARG A 44 13.33 -23.23 17.01
C ARG A 44 14.57 -22.68 17.73
N SER A 45 14.66 -21.37 17.93
CA SER A 45 15.60 -20.77 18.87
C SER A 45 15.24 -21.30 20.26
N ARG A 46 16.01 -22.29 20.72
CA ARG A 46 16.07 -22.67 22.13
C ARG A 46 16.60 -21.45 22.87
N GLY A 47 15.75 -20.75 23.61
CA GLY A 47 16.17 -19.70 24.57
C GLY A 47 15.60 -18.29 24.37
N HIS A 48 14.91 -17.98 23.27
CA HIS A 48 14.24 -16.67 23.12
C HIS A 48 12.76 -16.74 23.53
N LYS A 49 12.30 -15.80 24.37
CA LYS A 49 10.88 -15.61 24.68
C LYS A 49 10.14 -15.29 23.38
N ARG A 50 9.32 -16.22 22.91
CA ARG A 50 8.49 -16.03 21.71
C ARG A 50 7.37 -15.06 22.03
N MET A 51 7.07 -14.17 21.10
CA MET A 51 5.99 -13.21 21.24
C MET A 51 4.64 -13.95 21.18
N GLU A 52 3.70 -13.49 22.00
CA GLU A 52 2.30 -13.94 21.97
C GLU A 52 1.46 -12.83 21.35
N CYS A 53 0.51 -13.20 20.49
CA CYS A 53 -0.42 -12.29 19.84
C CYS A 53 -1.84 -12.81 20.02
N TYR A 54 -2.83 -11.92 19.94
CA TYR A 54 -4.22 -12.36 19.76
C TYR A 54 -4.38 -12.96 18.37
N SER A 55 -5.22 -13.98 18.26
CA SER A 55 -5.48 -14.67 17.01
C SER A 55 -6.93 -15.07 16.84
N CYS A 56 -7.45 -14.83 15.64
CA CYS A 56 -8.81 -15.12 15.28
C CYS A 56 -9.00 -15.09 13.76
N SER A 57 -10.13 -15.62 13.31
CA SER A 57 -10.63 -15.53 11.94
C SER A 57 -12.10 -15.11 11.93
N ALA A 58 -12.54 -14.44 10.87
CA ALA A 58 -13.96 -14.21 10.62
C ALA A 58 -14.70 -15.52 10.30
N THR A 59 -14.01 -16.48 9.65
CA THR A 59 -14.56 -17.78 9.21
C THR A 59 -15.27 -18.57 10.32
N ASP A 60 -14.71 -18.56 11.53
CA ASP A 60 -15.21 -19.33 12.68
C ASP A 60 -15.87 -18.42 13.74
N GLY A 61 -16.06 -17.14 13.43
CA GLY A 61 -16.62 -16.14 14.34
C GLY A 61 -15.73 -15.78 15.53
N SER A 62 -14.49 -16.30 15.60
CA SER A 62 -13.61 -16.08 16.76
C SER A 62 -13.20 -14.61 16.93
N CYS A 63 -13.18 -13.81 15.85
CA CYS A 63 -12.87 -12.39 15.94
C CYS A 63 -13.98 -11.55 16.57
N SER A 64 -15.22 -12.03 16.57
CA SER A 64 -16.38 -11.36 17.19
C SER A 64 -16.62 -11.80 18.64
N SER A 65 -15.82 -12.74 19.15
CA SER A 65 -15.88 -13.21 20.52
C SER A 65 -15.47 -12.13 21.52
N SER A 66 -16.11 -12.11 22.69
CA SER A 66 -15.70 -11.25 23.81
C SER A 66 -14.29 -11.53 24.32
N THR A 67 -13.78 -12.75 24.08
CA THR A 67 -12.44 -13.18 24.45
C THR A 67 -11.71 -13.68 23.21
N LEU A 68 -10.66 -12.97 22.81
CA LEU A 68 -9.82 -13.34 21.69
C LEU A 68 -8.85 -14.48 22.08
N PRO A 69 -8.77 -15.56 21.30
CA PRO A 69 -7.72 -16.58 21.45
C PRO A 69 -6.32 -15.99 21.33
N GLN A 70 -5.33 -16.70 21.85
CA GLN A 70 -3.92 -16.30 21.77
C GLN A 70 -3.10 -17.35 21.02
N ILE A 71 -2.12 -16.89 20.25
CA ILE A 71 -1.17 -17.72 19.53
C ILE A 71 0.26 -17.31 19.89
N ARG A 72 1.16 -18.29 19.92
CA ARG A 72 2.60 -18.06 20.03
C ARG A 72 3.21 -17.97 18.64
N CYS A 73 3.88 -16.85 18.35
CA CYS A 73 4.56 -16.69 17.09
C CYS A 73 5.71 -17.69 16.96
N LEU A 74 5.83 -18.28 15.78
CA LEU A 74 6.79 -19.34 15.50
C LEU A 74 8.15 -18.74 15.19
N ASN A 75 8.17 -17.62 14.46
CA ASN A 75 9.39 -16.90 14.10
C ASN A 75 9.63 -15.74 15.09
N PRO A 76 10.85 -15.58 15.63
CA PRO A 76 11.17 -14.45 16.50
C PRO A 76 11.11 -13.08 15.79
N LYS A 77 11.07 -13.07 14.45
CA LYS A 77 10.92 -11.85 13.64
C LYS A 77 9.46 -11.55 13.27
N ASP A 78 8.52 -12.38 13.69
CA ASP A 78 7.10 -12.10 13.46
C ASP A 78 6.65 -10.89 14.28
N HIS A 79 5.70 -10.15 13.74
CA HIS A 79 4.93 -9.10 14.38
C HIS A 79 3.53 -9.61 14.69
N CYS A 80 2.83 -9.00 15.65
CA CYS A 80 1.40 -9.20 15.76
C CYS A 80 0.73 -8.43 14.63
N VAL A 81 -0.19 -9.09 13.93
CA VAL A 81 -0.91 -8.54 12.79
C VAL A 81 -2.40 -8.46 13.07
N ASP A 82 -3.04 -7.46 12.46
CA ASP A 82 -4.47 -7.20 12.52
C ASP A 82 -4.92 -6.71 11.14
N ILE A 83 -5.68 -7.55 10.45
CA ILE A 83 -6.10 -7.34 9.06
C ILE A 83 -7.62 -7.24 9.04
N THR A 84 -8.11 -6.12 8.49
CA THR A 84 -9.52 -5.87 8.20
C THR A 84 -9.70 -5.66 6.71
N ALA A 85 -10.59 -6.43 6.08
CA ALA A 85 -10.93 -6.34 4.67
C ALA A 85 -12.45 -6.35 4.49
N LEU A 86 -13.04 -5.19 4.27
CA LEU A 86 -14.48 -4.99 4.12
C LEU A 86 -14.77 -4.52 2.70
N SER A 87 -15.81 -5.10 2.10
CA SER A 87 -16.30 -4.74 0.78
C SER A 87 -17.81 -4.89 0.73
N ALA A 88 -18.48 -3.93 0.11
CA ALA A 88 -19.91 -3.95 -0.18
C ALA A 88 -20.26 -4.96 -1.28
N SER A 89 -19.32 -5.25 -2.19
CA SER A 89 -19.45 -6.33 -3.18
C SER A 89 -19.04 -7.67 -2.55
N GLU A 90 -19.68 -8.77 -2.94
CA GLU A 90 -19.31 -10.16 -2.56
C GLU A 90 -17.94 -10.61 -3.13
N GLU A 91 -17.12 -9.67 -3.62
CA GLU A 91 -15.79 -9.94 -4.19
C GLU A 91 -14.81 -10.51 -3.15
N PHE A 92 -15.03 -10.25 -1.86
CA PHE A 92 -14.32 -10.94 -0.77
C PHE A 92 -15.25 -11.91 -0.05
N PRO A 93 -14.82 -13.18 0.15
CA PRO A 93 -15.52 -14.11 1.03
C PRO A 93 -15.68 -13.47 2.42
N GLN A 94 -16.86 -13.64 3.03
CA GLN A 94 -17.09 -13.21 4.42
C GLN A 94 -16.03 -13.75 5.39
N ASP A 95 -15.48 -14.91 5.05
CA ASP A 95 -14.49 -15.65 5.82
C ASP A 95 -13.13 -14.93 5.97
N GLU A 96 -12.84 -13.90 5.16
CA GLU A 96 -11.55 -13.20 5.14
C GLU A 96 -11.62 -11.77 5.70
N ARG A 97 -12.78 -11.36 6.25
CA ARG A 97 -13.01 -9.97 6.69
C ARG A 97 -12.11 -9.53 7.83
N TYR A 98 -11.83 -10.43 8.76
CA TYR A 98 -11.06 -10.15 9.96
C TYR A 98 -10.09 -11.29 10.23
N ILE A 99 -8.80 -10.97 10.32
CA ILE A 99 -7.74 -11.93 10.65
C ILE A 99 -6.79 -11.27 11.65
N LYS A 100 -6.54 -11.96 12.77
CA LYS A 100 -5.50 -11.59 13.73
C LYS A 100 -4.52 -12.74 13.92
N GLY A 101 -3.25 -12.42 14.13
CA GLY A 101 -2.27 -13.45 14.44
C GLY A 101 -0.84 -12.95 14.45
N CYS A 102 0.07 -13.80 13.99
CA CYS A 102 1.49 -13.49 13.81
C CYS A 102 1.77 -13.31 12.33
N GLY A 103 2.72 -12.45 11.96
CA GLY A 103 3.08 -12.34 10.56
C GLY A 103 4.33 -11.52 10.31
N ARG A 104 4.88 -11.71 9.13
CA ARG A 104 5.98 -10.92 8.59
C ARG A 104 5.50 -10.31 7.28
N LEU A 105 5.09 -9.05 7.36
CA LEU A 105 4.59 -8.31 6.23
C LEU A 105 5.57 -7.20 5.88
N SER A 106 5.73 -6.94 4.60
CA SER A 106 6.43 -5.74 4.12
C SER A 106 5.74 -4.47 4.64
N HIS A 107 6.48 -3.38 4.85
CA HIS A 107 5.97 -2.09 5.33
C HIS A 107 5.13 -2.12 6.64
N CYS A 108 5.31 -3.15 7.46
CA CYS A 108 4.62 -3.40 8.73
C CYS A 108 5.02 -2.44 9.89
N GLN A 109 5.64 -1.29 9.58
CA GLN A 109 5.95 -0.23 10.55
C GLN A 109 4.84 0.82 10.64
N GLU A 110 4.13 1.04 9.54
CA GLU A 110 3.05 2.01 9.44
C GLU A 110 1.74 1.29 9.08
N PRO A 111 0.57 1.78 9.52
CA PRO A 111 -0.70 1.22 9.10
C PRO A 111 -0.83 1.27 7.59
N LEU A 112 -1.16 0.13 6.99
CA LEU A 112 -1.45 0.05 5.57
C LEU A 112 -2.94 0.10 5.37
N GLY A 113 -3.44 1.24 4.90
CA GLY A 113 -4.85 1.51 4.75
C GLY A 113 -5.24 1.97 3.35
N PHE A 114 -6.39 1.49 2.89
CA PHE A 114 -7.13 2.02 1.74
C PHE A 114 -8.62 2.00 2.03
N HIS A 115 -9.35 3.04 1.64
CA HIS A 115 -10.81 2.98 1.61
C HIS A 115 -11.40 3.85 0.51
N ASN A 116 -12.57 3.44 0.04
CA ASN A 116 -13.43 4.20 -0.83
C ASN A 116 -14.88 4.03 -0.33
N GLU A 117 -15.87 4.42 -1.14
CA GLU A 117 -17.28 4.34 -0.74
C GLU A 117 -17.74 2.91 -0.43
N ASN A 118 -17.22 1.92 -1.15
CA ASN A 118 -17.69 0.54 -1.11
C ASN A 118 -16.74 -0.40 -0.38
N SER A 119 -15.55 0.05 -0.02
CA SER A 119 -14.46 -0.81 0.38
C SER A 119 -13.59 -0.18 1.45
N PHE A 120 -13.14 -0.99 2.41
CA PHE A 120 -12.23 -0.59 3.46
C PHE A 120 -11.23 -1.70 3.73
N TYR A 121 -9.95 -1.37 3.68
CA TYR A 121 -8.85 -2.27 4.01
C TYR A 121 -7.92 -1.59 5.01
N LEU A 122 -7.57 -2.30 6.07
CA LEU A 122 -6.62 -1.83 7.05
C LEU A 122 -5.80 -2.99 7.59
N LEU A 123 -4.48 -2.86 7.49
CA LEU A 123 -3.52 -3.77 8.07
C LEU A 123 -2.68 -2.98 9.08
N LYS A 124 -2.71 -3.44 10.32
CA LYS A 124 -1.90 -2.93 11.43
C LYS A 124 -0.93 -4.00 11.89
N CYS A 125 0.22 -3.52 12.34
CA CYS A 125 1.30 -4.33 12.85
C CYS A 125 1.83 -3.75 14.15
N CYS A 126 2.27 -4.60 15.06
CA CYS A 126 2.93 -4.17 16.28
C CYS A 126 3.93 -5.24 16.78
N ASN A 127 4.90 -4.81 17.59
CA ASN A 127 6.09 -5.59 17.95
C ASN A 127 6.20 -5.92 19.45
N SER A 128 5.11 -5.80 20.20
CA SER A 128 5.03 -6.14 21.62
C SER A 128 4.00 -7.25 21.87
N SER A 129 4.15 -7.98 22.97
CA SER A 129 3.26 -9.09 23.28
C SER A 129 1.82 -8.62 23.44
N LEU A 130 0.88 -9.31 22.78
CA LEU A 130 -0.57 -9.10 22.86
C LEU A 130 -1.01 -7.69 22.47
N CYS A 131 -0.26 -7.01 21.60
CA CYS A 131 -0.51 -5.62 21.21
C CYS A 131 -1.67 -5.44 20.21
N ASN A 132 -2.09 -6.51 19.51
CA ASN A 132 -3.16 -6.49 18.51
C ASN A 132 -4.55 -6.74 19.13
N ASN A 133 -4.83 -6.10 20.27
CA ASN A 133 -6.02 -6.34 21.09
C ASN A 133 -7.25 -5.52 20.69
N GLU A 134 -7.14 -4.65 19.67
CA GLU A 134 -8.25 -3.80 19.22
C GLU A 134 -9.37 -4.67 18.61
N THR A 135 -10.58 -4.60 19.16
CA THR A 135 -11.77 -5.35 18.70
C THR A 135 -12.78 -4.43 18.00
N ARG A 136 -12.33 -3.31 17.44
CA ARG A 136 -13.21 -2.32 16.81
C ARG A 136 -13.88 -2.92 15.57
N ASP A 137 -15.20 -2.81 15.50
CA ASP A 137 -15.95 -2.99 14.26
C ASP A 137 -15.93 -1.67 13.46
N TYR A 138 -15.26 -1.68 12.30
CA TYR A 138 -15.14 -0.49 11.46
C TYR A 138 -16.41 -0.17 10.65
N LEU A 139 -17.37 -1.10 10.56
CA LEU A 139 -18.68 -0.83 9.97
C LEU A 139 -19.55 -0.01 10.94
N GLU A 140 -19.55 -0.36 12.22
CA GLU A 140 -20.34 0.34 13.26
C GLU A 140 -19.63 1.59 13.80
N SER A 141 -18.30 1.53 13.93
CA SER A 141 -17.46 2.63 14.40
C SER A 141 -16.33 2.92 13.40
N PRO A 142 -16.61 3.64 12.30
CA PRO A 142 -15.60 4.08 11.36
C PRO A 142 -14.47 4.87 12.02
N LEU A 143 -13.33 4.97 11.32
CA LEU A 143 -12.22 5.80 11.79
C LEU A 143 -12.62 7.28 11.73
N PRO A 144 -12.10 8.13 12.65
CA PRO A 144 -12.37 9.55 12.61
C PRO A 144 -11.95 10.16 11.27
N PRO A 145 -12.73 11.09 10.70
CA PRO A 145 -12.33 11.87 9.54
C PRO A 145 -11.01 12.62 9.77
N ASN A 146 -10.15 12.66 8.76
CA ASN A 146 -8.86 13.35 8.82
C ASN A 146 -8.86 14.70 8.06
N GLY A 147 -10.02 15.14 7.57
CA GLY A 147 -10.21 16.42 6.90
C GLY A 147 -9.97 16.40 5.39
N MET A 148 -9.39 15.33 4.84
CA MET A 148 -9.16 15.19 3.40
C MET A 148 -10.40 14.66 2.67
N MET A 149 -10.63 15.13 1.45
CA MET A 149 -11.70 14.63 0.56
C MET A 149 -11.10 14.09 -0.74
N CYS A 150 -11.49 12.90 -1.18
CA CYS A 150 -10.99 12.30 -2.43
C CYS A 150 -12.14 11.81 -3.32
N TYR A 151 -11.88 11.71 -4.62
CA TYR A 151 -12.79 10.98 -5.51
C TYR A 151 -12.74 9.49 -5.20
N SER A 152 -13.89 8.83 -5.31
CA SER A 152 -14.10 7.42 -5.04
C SER A 152 -14.85 6.79 -6.20
N CYS A 153 -14.36 5.63 -6.64
CA CYS A 153 -15.09 4.74 -7.54
C CYS A 153 -14.33 3.41 -7.64
N GLU A 154 -15.03 2.40 -8.14
CA GLU A 154 -14.46 1.10 -8.44
C GLU A 154 -15.17 0.50 -9.65
N GLY A 155 -14.42 -0.01 -10.62
CA GLY A 155 -14.95 -0.63 -11.83
C GLY A 155 -14.25 -0.12 -13.08
N ASN A 156 -14.84 -0.33 -14.25
CA ASN A 156 -14.26 0.16 -15.50
C ASN A 156 -14.65 1.63 -15.79
N SER A 157 -14.10 2.22 -16.86
CA SER A 157 -14.39 3.62 -17.21
C SER A 157 -15.83 3.89 -17.65
N SER A 158 -16.61 2.85 -17.96
CA SER A 158 -17.99 2.94 -18.44
C SER A 158 -19.01 2.53 -17.37
N GLN A 159 -18.61 1.73 -16.39
CA GLN A 159 -19.42 1.17 -15.31
C GLN A 159 -18.60 1.18 -14.03
N GLY A 160 -19.16 1.68 -12.94
CA GLY A 160 -18.44 1.85 -11.67
C GLY A 160 -17.63 3.14 -11.60
N CYS A 161 -16.71 3.39 -12.55
CA CYS A 161 -15.89 4.62 -12.62
C CYS A 161 -16.26 5.55 -13.77
N ALA A 162 -17.49 5.48 -14.28
CA ALA A 162 -18.03 6.47 -15.20
C ALA A 162 -18.20 7.84 -14.50
N PRO A 163 -18.14 8.97 -15.21
CA PRO A 163 -18.20 10.31 -14.59
C PRO A 163 -19.37 10.53 -13.62
N GLN A 164 -20.53 9.92 -13.92
CA GLN A 164 -21.74 9.99 -13.09
C GLN A 164 -21.70 9.10 -11.83
N ASN A 165 -20.80 8.11 -11.79
CA ASN A 165 -20.66 7.16 -10.69
C ASN A 165 -19.46 7.49 -9.78
N ILE A 166 -18.68 8.52 -10.11
CA ILE A 166 -17.59 8.99 -9.25
C ILE A 166 -18.19 9.79 -8.11
N THR A 167 -17.98 9.32 -6.89
CA THR A 167 -18.43 9.97 -5.67
C THR A 167 -17.28 10.67 -4.95
N LEU A 168 -17.62 11.45 -3.92
CA LEU A 168 -16.65 12.05 -3.01
C LEU A 168 -16.74 11.36 -1.66
N VAL A 169 -15.60 10.97 -1.13
CA VAL A 169 -15.49 10.36 0.20
C VAL A 169 -14.63 11.21 1.10
N GLN A 170 -15.02 11.27 2.37
CA GLN A 170 -14.20 11.87 3.42
C GLN A 170 -13.19 10.84 3.91
N CYS A 171 -11.92 11.18 3.85
CA CYS A 171 -10.86 10.29 4.26
C CYS A 171 -10.81 10.14 5.78
N GLN A 172 -10.40 8.95 6.23
CA GLN A 172 -10.48 8.55 7.63
C GLN A 172 -9.12 8.05 8.14
N GLY A 173 -8.84 8.32 9.42
CA GLY A 173 -7.65 7.82 10.11
C GLY A 173 -6.35 8.05 9.33
N PRO A 174 -5.49 7.01 9.14
CA PRO A 174 -4.17 7.16 8.53
C PRO A 174 -4.20 7.33 7.00
N MET A 175 -5.37 7.29 6.37
CA MET A 175 -5.51 7.33 4.91
C MET A 175 -5.53 8.78 4.43
N THR A 176 -4.38 9.44 4.46
CA THR A 176 -4.24 10.89 4.26
C THR A 176 -3.88 11.31 2.83
N GLN A 177 -3.82 10.38 1.87
CA GLN A 177 -3.55 10.67 0.46
C GLN A 177 -4.73 10.26 -0.40
N CYS A 178 -4.97 10.98 -1.49
CA CYS A 178 -5.88 10.48 -2.53
C CYS A 178 -5.10 9.55 -3.46
N MET A 179 -5.71 8.41 -3.79
CA MET A 179 -5.15 7.41 -4.67
C MET A 179 -6.06 7.18 -5.88
N GLU A 180 -5.44 6.93 -7.01
CA GLU A 180 -6.08 6.30 -8.15
C GLU A 180 -5.17 5.22 -8.74
N ALA A 181 -5.76 4.14 -9.23
CA ALA A 181 -5.05 3.05 -9.87
C ALA A 181 -5.82 2.56 -11.09
N VAL A 182 -5.08 2.05 -12.06
CA VAL A 182 -5.62 1.30 -13.19
C VAL A 182 -4.90 -0.03 -13.27
N GLY A 183 -5.63 -1.11 -13.49
CA GLY A 183 -5.09 -2.44 -13.70
C GLY A 183 -6.05 -3.31 -14.50
N ILE A 184 -5.64 -4.54 -14.77
CA ILE A 184 -6.46 -5.56 -15.41
C ILE A 184 -6.96 -6.49 -14.31
N HIS A 185 -8.27 -6.71 -14.20
CA HIS A 185 -8.79 -7.69 -13.25
C HIS A 185 -8.28 -9.09 -13.62
N ASN A 186 -7.60 -9.76 -12.70
CA ASN A 186 -6.85 -10.99 -12.96
C ASN A 186 -5.87 -10.82 -14.14
N LEU A 187 -5.72 -11.83 -15.01
CA LEU A 187 -4.81 -11.80 -16.17
C LEU A 187 -5.50 -11.43 -17.49
N TYR A 188 -6.84 -11.51 -17.56
CA TYR A 188 -7.62 -11.38 -18.79
C TYR A 188 -8.93 -10.58 -18.63
N GLY A 189 -9.15 -9.97 -17.48
CA GLY A 189 -10.38 -9.24 -17.18
C GLY A 189 -10.42 -7.83 -17.77
N PRO A 190 -11.50 -7.08 -17.50
CA PRO A 190 -11.61 -5.71 -17.96
C PRO A 190 -10.59 -4.79 -17.26
N ASN A 191 -10.25 -3.70 -17.94
CA ASN A 191 -9.55 -2.58 -17.32
C ASN A 191 -10.39 -2.05 -16.15
N THR A 192 -9.80 -2.08 -14.97
CA THR A 192 -10.42 -1.66 -13.73
C THR A 192 -9.70 -0.42 -13.23
N VAL A 193 -10.48 0.59 -12.91
CA VAL A 193 -10.10 1.83 -12.26
C VAL A 193 -10.51 1.72 -10.79
N LEU A 194 -9.62 2.14 -9.90
CA LEU A 194 -9.87 2.22 -8.47
C LEU A 194 -9.51 3.63 -8.01
N LYS A 195 -10.39 4.29 -7.26
CA LYS A 195 -10.14 5.58 -6.63
C LYS A 195 -10.57 5.55 -5.17
N GLY A 196 -9.83 6.24 -4.31
CA GLY A 196 -10.16 6.35 -2.89
C GLY A 196 -9.10 7.10 -2.10
N CYS A 197 -9.13 6.93 -0.79
CA CYS A 197 -8.12 7.42 0.12
C CYS A 197 -7.16 6.29 0.49
N ALA A 198 -5.87 6.60 0.60
CA ALA A 198 -4.82 5.65 0.93
C ALA A 198 -3.87 6.22 1.99
N SER A 199 -3.31 5.33 2.79
CA SER A 199 -2.14 5.64 3.62
C SER A 199 -0.89 5.83 2.75
N PRO A 200 0.13 6.57 3.22
CA PRO A 200 1.40 6.69 2.50
C PRO A 200 2.04 5.33 2.18
N SER A 201 2.04 4.40 3.14
CA SER A 201 2.60 3.06 2.98
C SER A 201 1.88 2.22 1.91
N TRP A 202 0.58 2.45 1.69
CA TRP A 202 -0.17 1.81 0.60
C TRP A 202 0.32 2.28 -0.78
N CYS A 203 0.72 3.54 -0.91
CA CYS A 203 1.16 4.14 -2.16
C CYS A 203 2.55 3.65 -2.59
N ASP A 204 3.40 3.33 -1.62
CA ASP A 204 4.79 2.91 -1.85
C ASP A 204 4.92 1.41 -2.14
N ALA A 205 3.86 0.63 -1.92
CA ALA A 205 3.91 -0.82 -1.98
C ALA A 205 2.84 -1.41 -2.93
N PRO A 206 3.07 -2.59 -3.51
CA PRO A 206 2.21 -3.15 -4.56
C PRO A 206 0.88 -3.73 -4.00
N TYR A 207 0.38 -3.27 -2.85
CA TYR A 207 -0.81 -3.85 -2.19
C TYR A 207 -2.09 -3.69 -2.98
N THR A 208 -2.19 -2.66 -3.82
CA THR A 208 -3.32 -2.51 -4.76
C THR A 208 -3.49 -3.75 -5.65
N SER A 209 -2.39 -4.46 -5.97
CA SER A 209 -2.44 -5.70 -6.77
C SER A 209 -2.99 -6.89 -6.02
N ILE A 210 -2.68 -6.98 -4.73
CA ILE A 210 -3.13 -8.06 -3.87
C ILE A 210 -4.59 -7.83 -3.51
N TYR A 211 -4.93 -6.60 -3.15
CA TYR A 211 -6.26 -6.22 -2.70
C TYR A 211 -7.34 -6.45 -3.78
N LYS A 212 -7.11 -6.08 -5.05
CA LYS A 212 -8.12 -6.25 -6.12
C LYS A 212 -7.77 -7.30 -7.17
N HIS A 213 -6.83 -8.20 -6.86
CA HIS A 213 -6.33 -9.20 -7.81
C HIS A 213 -5.99 -8.59 -9.18
N LEU A 214 -5.41 -7.39 -9.18
CA LEU A 214 -5.15 -6.63 -10.38
C LEU A 214 -3.74 -6.97 -10.92
N SER A 215 -3.65 -7.20 -12.21
CA SER A 215 -2.37 -7.34 -12.93
C SER A 215 -2.02 -6.05 -13.67
N GLY A 216 -0.72 -5.83 -13.89
CA GLY A 216 -0.24 -4.69 -14.70
C GLY A 216 -0.60 -3.32 -14.12
N ILE A 217 -0.65 -3.19 -12.80
CA ILE A 217 -1.13 -1.97 -12.14
C ILE A 217 -0.20 -0.80 -12.37
N HIS A 218 -0.82 0.34 -12.59
CA HIS A 218 -0.21 1.63 -12.34
C HIS A 218 -1.05 2.37 -11.31
N SER A 219 -0.44 2.69 -10.17
CA SER A 219 -1.06 3.47 -9.09
C SER A 219 -0.39 4.84 -8.98
N ARG A 220 -1.18 5.82 -8.58
CA ARG A 220 -0.71 7.17 -8.30
C ARG A 220 -1.39 7.70 -7.06
N CYS A 221 -0.59 8.28 -6.17
CA CYS A 221 -1.07 8.99 -5.01
C CYS A 221 -0.72 10.47 -5.06
N CYS A 222 -1.45 11.25 -4.29
CA CYS A 222 -1.26 12.68 -4.18
C CYS A 222 -1.76 13.24 -2.85
N THR A 223 -1.16 14.35 -2.45
CA THR A 223 -1.58 15.14 -1.29
C THR A 223 -2.37 16.36 -1.76
N GLY A 224 -3.55 16.56 -1.19
CA GLY A 224 -4.46 17.66 -1.50
C GLY A 224 -5.88 17.16 -1.73
N ASP A 225 -6.86 18.01 -1.48
CA ASP A 225 -8.26 17.65 -1.69
C ASP A 225 -8.54 17.37 -3.17
N ARG A 226 -9.21 16.25 -3.43
CA ARG A 226 -9.76 15.85 -4.73
C ARG A 226 -8.71 15.82 -5.85
N CYS A 227 -7.45 15.55 -5.51
CA CYS A 227 -6.36 15.57 -6.47
C CYS A 227 -6.36 14.35 -7.40
N ASN A 228 -6.97 13.22 -7.02
CA ASN A 228 -7.01 11.96 -7.78
C ASN A 228 -7.98 11.97 -8.98
N ASN A 229 -7.74 12.87 -9.93
CA ASN A 229 -8.55 13.03 -11.14
C ASN A 229 -7.71 12.97 -12.43
N TRP A 230 -6.70 12.09 -12.50
CA TRP A 230 -5.87 11.97 -13.71
C TRP A 230 -6.23 10.80 -14.61
N VAL A 231 -6.95 9.79 -14.10
CA VAL A 231 -7.53 8.76 -14.96
C VAL A 231 -8.67 9.35 -15.78
N SER A 232 -8.48 9.45 -17.10
CA SER A 232 -9.54 9.76 -18.07
C SER A 232 -9.67 8.60 -19.04
N SER A 233 -10.90 8.10 -19.26
CA SER A 233 -11.19 7.00 -20.19
C SER A 233 -10.35 5.73 -19.95
N GLY A 234 -10.09 5.37 -18.69
CA GLY A 234 -9.37 4.15 -18.34
C GLY A 234 -7.86 4.18 -18.58
N THR A 235 -7.28 5.36 -18.83
CA THR A 235 -5.83 5.56 -18.96
C THR A 235 -5.35 6.64 -17.99
N LEU A 236 -4.15 6.43 -17.43
CA LEU A 236 -3.50 7.43 -16.60
C LEU A 236 -2.84 8.48 -17.47
N ASN A 237 -3.29 9.73 -17.34
CA ASN A 237 -2.65 10.83 -18.04
C ASN A 237 -1.21 11.00 -17.54
N PRO A 238 -0.20 11.07 -18.43
CA PRO A 238 1.14 11.43 -18.03
C PRO A 238 1.14 12.79 -17.35
N PHE A 239 2.02 12.98 -16.36
CA PHE A 239 2.14 14.22 -15.58
C PHE A 239 1.94 15.45 -16.46
N ARG A 240 0.91 16.27 -16.17
CA ARG A 240 0.97 17.69 -16.54
C ARG A 240 2.14 18.27 -15.74
N ARG A 241 3.36 18.22 -16.29
CA ARG A 241 4.42 19.14 -15.87
C ARG A 241 3.76 20.51 -15.87
N SER A 242 3.74 21.17 -14.71
CA SER A 242 3.32 22.55 -14.58
C SER A 242 3.86 23.30 -15.80
N ARG A 243 2.97 23.93 -16.58
CA ARG A 243 3.39 24.83 -17.65
C ARG A 243 4.34 25.82 -16.99
N ALA A 244 5.65 25.67 -17.23
CA ALA A 244 6.56 26.77 -17.05
C ALA A 244 6.01 27.89 -17.92
N SER A 245 5.74 29.04 -17.29
CA SER A 245 5.29 30.25 -17.96
C SER A 245 6.13 30.47 -19.23
N PRO A 246 5.52 30.76 -20.38
CA PRO A 246 6.29 31.08 -21.57
C PRO A 246 6.94 32.46 -21.40
N GLY A 247 8.27 32.48 -21.42
CA GLY A 247 9.02 33.67 -21.83
C GLY A 247 9.90 34.30 -20.76
N ILE A 248 11.14 33.81 -20.65
CA ILE A 248 12.29 34.70 -20.71
C ILE A 248 13.23 34.12 -21.78
N ARG A 249 13.31 34.81 -22.91
CA ARG A 249 14.30 34.53 -23.95
C ARG A 249 15.69 34.71 -23.33
N ALA A 250 16.45 33.63 -23.23
CA ALA A 250 17.89 33.73 -23.02
C ALA A 250 18.49 34.38 -24.29
N LEU A 251 18.84 35.66 -24.19
CA LEU A 251 19.60 36.34 -25.23
C LEU A 251 21.03 35.78 -25.17
N SER A 252 21.44 35.11 -26.24
CA SER A 252 22.81 34.62 -26.46
C SER A 252 23.80 35.78 -26.43
N GLY A 253 24.59 35.88 -25.37
CA GLY A 253 25.75 36.76 -25.31
C GLY A 253 26.93 36.14 -26.04
N LEU A 254 27.38 36.77 -27.13
CA LEU A 254 28.66 36.47 -27.76
C LEU A 254 29.81 36.73 -26.77
N PRO A 255 30.88 35.93 -26.74
CA PRO A 255 32.07 36.29 -25.99
C PRO A 255 32.82 37.39 -26.76
N SER A 256 32.73 38.62 -26.28
CA SER A 256 33.58 39.70 -26.76
C SER A 256 35.01 39.49 -26.24
N THR A 257 35.88 39.01 -27.10
CA THR A 257 37.32 38.79 -26.88
C THR A 257 38.12 40.08 -26.64
N VAL A 258 37.45 41.22 -26.47
CA VAL A 258 38.08 42.54 -26.31
C VAL A 258 38.34 42.91 -24.84
N LEU A 259 37.68 42.27 -23.86
CA LEU A 259 37.86 42.62 -22.45
C LEU A 259 39.05 41.95 -21.74
N LEU A 260 39.64 40.89 -22.32
CA LEU A 260 40.79 40.19 -21.74
C LEU A 260 42.15 40.84 -22.08
N LEU A 261 42.20 41.74 -23.07
CA LEU A 261 43.43 42.43 -23.47
C LEU A 261 43.70 43.72 -22.70
N LEU A 262 42.69 44.31 -22.04
CA LEU A 262 42.89 45.47 -21.16
C LEU A 262 43.35 45.11 -19.75
N GLY A 263 43.10 43.88 -19.28
CA GLY A 263 43.58 43.40 -17.97
C GLY A 263 45.06 43.01 -17.96
N ALA A 264 45.62 42.60 -19.10
CA ALA A 264 47.02 42.16 -19.20
C ALA A 264 48.03 43.32 -19.36
N LEU A 265 47.58 44.51 -19.78
CA LEU A 265 48.45 45.69 -19.93
C LEU A 265 48.58 46.52 -18.63
N LEU A 266 47.67 46.34 -17.67
CA LEU A 266 47.72 47.04 -16.37
C LEU A 266 48.55 46.31 -15.30
N LEU A 267 48.99 45.07 -15.55
CA LEU A 267 49.80 44.29 -14.60
C LEU A 267 51.31 44.28 -14.93
N SER A 268 51.75 44.98 -15.98
CA SER A 268 53.18 45.08 -16.36
C SER A 268 53.80 46.45 -16.06
N MET A 269 53.16 47.29 -15.25
CA MET A 269 53.72 48.58 -14.80
C MET A 269 53.93 48.69 -13.27
N GLU A 270 53.73 47.61 -12.52
CA GLU A 270 54.11 47.51 -11.10
C GLU A 270 54.94 46.24 -10.89
N GLY A 271 56.26 46.34 -11.12
CA GLY A 271 57.22 45.28 -10.81
C GLY A 271 58.39 45.29 -11.79
N SER A 272 59.55 45.69 -11.28
CA SER A 272 60.85 45.84 -11.97
C SER A 272 61.26 44.70 -12.90
#